data_AF-A0A7X7UTV1-F1
#
_entry.id   AF-A0A7X7UTV1-F1
#
_cell.length_a   1.000
_cell.length_b   1.000
_cell.length_c   1.000
_cell.angle_alpha   90.00
_cell.angle_beta   90.00
_cell.angle_gamma   90.00
#
_symmetry.space_group_name_H-M   'P 1'
#
loop_
_entity.id
_entity.type
_entity.pdbx_description
1 polymer ?
#
loop_
_entity_poly.entity_id
_entity_poly.type
_entity_poly.pdbx_seq_one_letter_code
_entity_poly.pdbx_strand_id
1 'polypeptide(L)'
;MTREERLEYSKNRIETAYKTVDAAKLLAENGFWNSAINRLYYAVFYAVNALLVVKEIYPQSHSGMKSQYSLHFIKTGRMDIRYGKLLAQLYDWRQKGDYENMYDYDSESVKPLFEPVLEMISEIEKEIKNAL
;
A
#
# COMPACT_ATOMS: atom_id res chain seq x y z
N MET A 1 0.32 -20.98 8.40
CA MET A 1 0.08 -20.08 9.56
C MET A 1 -1.26 -20.42 10.16
N THR A 2 -1.36 -20.59 11.47
CA THR A 2 -2.64 -20.68 12.19
C THR A 2 -3.42 -19.37 12.05
N ARG A 3 -4.71 -19.36 12.44
CA ARG A 3 -5.51 -18.13 12.44
C ARG A 3 -4.84 -17.03 13.27
N GLU A 4 -4.43 -17.35 14.49
CA GLU A 4 -3.78 -16.40 15.41
C GLU A 4 -2.47 -15.83 14.83
N GLU A 5 -1.62 -16.68 14.26
CA GLU A 5 -0.38 -16.25 13.61
C GLU A 5 -0.63 -15.27 12.47
N ARG A 6 -1.68 -15.49 11.66
CA ARG A 6 -2.02 -14.59 10.54
C ARG A 6 -2.50 -13.24 11.04
N LEU A 7 -3.23 -13.20 12.16
CA LEU A 7 -3.72 -11.97 12.74
C LEU A 7 -2.60 -11.15 13.35
N GLU A 8 -1.72 -11.78 14.10
CA GLU A 8 -0.54 -11.12 14.66
C GLU A 8 0.37 -10.60 13.54
N TYR A 9 0.62 -11.41 12.51
CA TYR A 9 1.35 -10.95 11.32
C TYR A 9 0.67 -9.73 10.69
N SER A 10 -0.64 -9.78 10.46
CA SER A 10 -1.37 -8.71 9.80
C SER A 10 -1.35 -7.41 10.60
N LYS A 11 -1.47 -7.50 11.93
CA LYS A 11 -1.33 -6.36 12.84
C LYS A 11 0.05 -5.71 12.71
N ASN A 12 1.12 -6.50 12.80
CA ASN A 12 2.50 -6.01 12.63
C ASN A 12 2.71 -5.33 11.27
N ARG A 13 2.09 -5.85 10.20
CA ARG A 13 2.18 -5.28 8.85
C ARG A 13 1.43 -3.95 8.72
N ILE A 14 0.27 -3.80 9.37
CA ILE A 14 -0.45 -2.51 9.43
C ILE A 14 0.36 -1.48 10.22
N GLU A 15 0.94 -1.85 11.36
CA GLU A 15 1.83 -0.95 12.11
C GLU A 15 3.05 -0.53 11.26
N THR A 16 3.62 -1.47 10.51
CA THR A 16 4.72 -1.18 9.56
C THR A 16 4.27 -0.24 8.46
N ALA A 17 3.04 -0.40 7.94
CA ALA A 17 2.48 0.48 6.92
C ALA A 17 2.43 1.94 7.40
N TYR A 18 1.87 2.20 8.58
CA TYR A 18 1.81 3.55 9.15
C TYR A 18 3.21 4.15 9.38
N LYS A 19 4.14 3.38 9.98
CA LYS A 19 5.54 3.81 10.15
C LYS A 19 6.22 4.15 8.81
N THR A 20 5.86 3.42 7.75
CA THR A 20 6.39 3.67 6.40
C THR A 20 5.81 4.95 5.80
N VAL A 21 4.55 5.31 6.08
CA VAL A 21 3.99 6.62 5.71
C VAL A 21 4.71 7.74 6.44
N ASP A 22 5.03 7.59 7.73
CA ASP A 22 5.78 8.61 8.47
C ASP A 22 7.19 8.81 7.90
N ALA A 23 7.87 7.73 7.51
CA ALA A 23 9.12 7.83 6.76
C ALA A 23 8.94 8.55 5.42
N ALA A 24 7.84 8.31 4.70
CA ALA A 24 7.53 9.01 3.45
C ALA A 24 7.35 10.53 3.67
N LYS A 25 6.72 10.94 4.77
CA LYS A 25 6.55 12.36 5.13
C LYS A 25 7.90 13.04 5.35
N LEU A 26 8.78 12.43 6.14
CA LEU A 26 10.12 12.96 6.39
C LEU A 26 10.93 13.12 5.10
N LEU A 27 10.85 12.15 4.19
CA LEU A 27 11.51 12.23 2.88
C LEU A 27 10.94 13.36 2.02
N ALA A 28 9.61 13.50 1.97
CA ALA A 28 8.92 14.56 1.26
C ALA A 28 9.26 15.96 1.80
N GLU A 29 9.29 16.13 3.12
CA GLU A 29 9.69 17.38 3.79
C GLU A 29 11.12 17.82 3.42
N ASN A 30 11.99 16.85 3.11
CA ASN A 30 13.36 17.11 2.68
C ASN A 30 13.54 17.09 1.15
N GLY A 31 12.45 17.08 0.38
CA GLY A 31 12.48 17.15 -1.09
C GLY A 31 12.83 15.84 -1.80
N PHE A 32 12.93 14.71 -1.09
CA PHE A 32 13.21 13.40 -1.67
C PHE A 32 11.93 12.73 -2.22
N TRP A 33 11.32 13.36 -3.22
CA TRP A 33 9.99 13.00 -3.74
C TRP A 33 9.90 11.57 -4.31
N ASN A 34 10.90 11.12 -5.07
CA ASN A 34 10.94 9.73 -5.58
C ASN A 34 11.02 8.71 -4.43
N SER A 35 11.84 9.00 -3.42
CA SER A 35 11.94 8.16 -2.24
C SER A 35 10.63 8.17 -1.43
N ALA A 36 9.94 9.31 -1.36
CA ALA A 36 8.63 9.40 -0.74
C ALA A 36 7.59 8.53 -1.48
N ILE A 37 7.55 8.57 -2.82
CA ILE A 37 6.69 7.68 -3.63
C ILE A 37 7.01 6.20 -3.35
N ASN A 38 8.29 5.85 -3.28
CA ASN A 38 8.71 4.50 -2.94
C ASN A 38 8.13 4.06 -1.59
N ARG A 39 8.26 4.91 -0.57
CA ARG A 39 7.70 4.63 0.76
C ARG A 39 6.17 4.57 0.76
N LEU A 40 5.47 5.47 0.06
CA LEU A 40 4.01 5.41 -0.06
C LEU A 40 3.53 4.11 -0.71
N TYR A 41 4.21 3.65 -1.78
CA TYR A 41 3.94 2.35 -2.37
C TYR A 41 4.13 1.21 -1.36
N TYR A 42 5.25 1.19 -0.63
CA TYR A 42 5.52 0.12 0.33
C TYR A 42 4.56 0.13 1.52
N ALA A 43 4.10 1.31 1.96
CA ALA A 43 3.07 1.41 2.98
C ALA A 43 1.78 0.71 2.55
N VAL A 44 1.28 1.01 1.35
CA VAL A 44 0.11 0.33 0.78
C VAL A 44 0.39 -1.16 0.55
N PHE A 45 1.58 -1.52 0.08
CA PHE A 45 1.97 -2.91 -0.11
C PHE A 45 1.88 -3.72 1.19
N TYR A 46 2.37 -3.17 2.31
CA TYR A 46 2.30 -3.83 3.61
C TYR A 46 0.86 -4.00 4.09
N ALA A 47 0.02 -2.98 3.93
CA ALA A 47 -1.40 -3.07 4.29
C ALA A 47 -2.15 -4.09 3.43
N VAL A 48 -1.99 -4.06 2.12
CA VAL A 48 -2.64 -5.02 1.21
C VAL A 48 -2.15 -6.45 1.47
N ASN A 49 -0.85 -6.62 1.75
CA ASN A 49 -0.31 -7.92 2.12
C ASN A 49 -0.92 -8.45 3.42
N ALA A 50 -1.10 -7.60 4.44
CA ALA A 50 -1.81 -7.98 5.67
C ALA A 50 -3.22 -8.52 5.35
N LEU A 51 -3.98 -7.78 4.54
CA LEU A 51 -5.34 -8.15 4.16
C LEU A 51 -5.41 -9.49 3.41
N LEU A 52 -4.49 -9.73 2.48
CA LEU A 52 -4.41 -10.98 1.73
C LEU A 52 -4.04 -12.16 2.64
N VAL A 53 -3.12 -11.97 3.57
CA VAL A 53 -2.71 -13.03 4.52
C VAL A 53 -3.88 -13.42 5.42
N VAL A 54 -4.71 -12.48 5.90
CA VAL A 54 -5.94 -12.82 6.66
C VAL A 54 -6.86 -13.75 5.87
N LYS A 55 -6.89 -13.62 4.54
CA LYS A 55 -7.66 -14.48 3.62
C LYS A 55 -6.88 -15.69 3.08
N GLU A 56 -5.71 -15.99 3.64
CA GLU A 56 -4.85 -17.10 3.24
C GLU A 56 -4.38 -17.03 1.77
N ILE A 57 -4.22 -15.81 1.25
CA ILE A 57 -3.72 -15.54 -0.09
C ILE A 57 -2.26 -15.07 -0.01
N TYR A 58 -1.36 -15.78 -0.69
CA TYR A 58 0.09 -15.57 -0.60
C TYR A 58 0.71 -15.27 -1.98
N PRO A 59 0.63 -14.02 -2.46
CA PRO A 59 1.20 -13.64 -3.75
C PRO A 59 2.74 -13.73 -3.72
N GLN A 60 3.32 -14.20 -4.82
CA GLN A 60 4.78 -14.42 -4.96
C GLN A 60 5.52 -13.22 -5.58
N SER A 61 4.80 -12.18 -5.99
CA SER A 61 5.37 -11.00 -6.62
C SER A 61 4.53 -9.76 -6.34
N HIS A 62 5.10 -8.58 -6.58
CA HIS A 62 4.40 -7.30 -6.42
C HIS A 62 3.22 -7.17 -7.40
N SER A 63 3.42 -7.60 -8.66
CA SER A 63 2.35 -7.64 -9.65
C SER A 63 1.27 -8.65 -9.28
N GLY A 64 1.67 -9.82 -8.76
CA GLY A 64 0.76 -10.82 -8.23
C GLY A 64 -0.10 -10.29 -7.08
N MET A 65 0.50 -9.55 -6.15
CA MET A 65 -0.22 -8.90 -5.04
C MET A 65 -1.29 -7.94 -5.56
N LYS A 66 -0.93 -7.06 -6.51
CA LYS A 66 -1.88 -6.12 -7.15
C LYS A 66 -3.05 -6.85 -7.80
N SER A 67 -2.77 -7.92 -8.53
CA SER A 67 -3.80 -8.74 -9.18
C SER A 67 -4.73 -9.45 -8.18
N GLN A 68 -4.17 -10.03 -7.13
CA GLN A 68 -4.95 -10.70 -6.08
C GLN A 68 -5.83 -9.71 -5.30
N TYR A 69 -5.30 -8.54 -4.95
CA TYR A 69 -6.08 -7.48 -4.32
C TYR A 69 -7.25 -7.02 -5.20
N SER A 70 -6.97 -6.78 -6.50
CA SER A 70 -8.01 -6.41 -7.45
C SER A 70 -9.10 -7.47 -7.57
N LEU A 71 -8.72 -8.74 -7.70
CA LEU A 71 -9.64 -9.86 -7.85
C LEU A 71 -10.57 -10.02 -6.65
N HIS A 72 -10.00 -9.99 -5.43
CA HIS A 72 -10.74 -10.37 -4.22
C HIS A 72 -11.45 -9.21 -3.53
N PHE A 73 -11.01 -7.97 -3.73
CA PHE A 73 -11.55 -6.82 -2.99
C PHE A 73 -12.13 -5.72 -3.87
N ILE A 74 -11.50 -5.43 -5.02
CA ILE A 74 -11.97 -4.34 -5.90
C ILE A 74 -13.10 -4.83 -6.80
N LYS A 75 -12.88 -5.93 -7.53
CA LYS A 75 -13.88 -6.47 -8.47
C LYS A 75 -15.12 -7.02 -7.77
N THR A 76 -15.01 -7.36 -6.49
CA THR A 76 -16.11 -7.82 -5.64
C THR A 76 -16.86 -6.67 -4.99
N GLY A 77 -16.39 -5.42 -5.11
CA GLY A 77 -17.00 -4.25 -4.47
C GLY A 77 -16.78 -4.17 -2.97
N ARG A 78 -15.92 -5.02 -2.38
CA ARG A 78 -15.59 -4.96 -0.93
C ARG A 78 -14.73 -3.76 -0.56
N MET A 79 -13.98 -3.24 -1.53
CA MET A 79 -13.18 -2.02 -1.43
C MET A 79 -13.51 -1.11 -2.61
N ASP A 80 -13.52 0.21 -2.39
CA ASP A 80 -13.79 1.18 -3.44
C ASP A 80 -12.76 1.08 -4.58
N ILE A 81 -13.21 1.22 -5.82
CA ILE A 81 -12.39 1.15 -7.02
C ILE A 81 -11.23 2.16 -7.03
N ARG A 82 -11.38 3.30 -6.34
CA ARG A 82 -10.31 4.31 -6.18
C ARG A 82 -9.05 3.72 -5.56
N TYR A 83 -9.18 2.76 -4.65
CA TYR A 83 -8.02 2.13 -3.99
C TYR A 83 -7.25 1.20 -4.93
N GLY A 84 -7.96 0.54 -5.86
CA GLY A 84 -7.32 -0.22 -6.94
C GLY A 84 -6.52 0.69 -7.88
N LYS A 85 -7.07 1.86 -8.22
CA LYS A 85 -6.39 2.87 -9.04
C LYS A 85 -5.17 3.47 -8.32
N LEU A 86 -5.30 3.80 -7.04
CA LEU A 86 -4.21 4.32 -6.21
C LEU A 86 -3.04 3.33 -6.14
N LEU A 87 -3.31 2.05 -5.86
CA LEU A 87 -2.26 1.02 -5.82
C LEU A 87 -1.57 0.87 -7.19
N ALA A 88 -2.33 0.92 -8.29
CA ALA A 88 -1.75 0.86 -9.64
C ALA A 88 -0.83 2.07 -9.91
N GLN A 89 -1.30 3.28 -9.58
CA GLN A 89 -0.53 4.52 -9.73
C GLN A 89 0.77 4.45 -8.93
N LEU A 90 0.72 4.11 -7.64
CA LEU A 90 1.91 4.03 -6.78
C LEU A 90 2.89 2.95 -7.27
N TYR A 91 2.40 1.80 -7.75
CA TYR A 91 3.24 0.75 -8.30
C TYR A 91 4.02 1.24 -9.52
N ASP A 92 3.31 1.86 -10.47
CA ASP A 92 3.91 2.38 -11.70
C ASP A 92 4.86 3.55 -11.38
N TRP A 93 4.44 4.47 -10.51
CA TRP A 93 5.23 5.65 -10.14
C TRP A 93 6.51 5.27 -9.42
N ARG A 94 6.46 4.29 -8.51
CA ARG A 94 7.65 3.73 -7.89
C ARG A 94 8.59 3.12 -8.93
N GLN A 95 8.08 2.34 -9.90
CA GLN A 95 8.95 1.79 -10.95
C GLN A 95 9.68 2.88 -11.73
N LYS A 96 8.98 3.97 -12.07
CA LYS A 96 9.59 5.11 -12.76
C LYS A 96 10.65 5.79 -11.89
N GLY A 97 10.29 6.17 -10.66
CA GLY A 97 11.19 6.89 -9.76
C GLY A 97 12.41 6.08 -9.28
N ASP A 98 12.31 4.74 -9.22
CA ASP A 98 13.41 3.88 -8.79
C ASP A 98 14.37 3.49 -9.94
N TYR A 99 13.89 3.45 -11.20
CA TYR A 99 14.63 2.82 -12.31
C TYR A 99 14.76 3.68 -13.58
N GLU A 100 14.01 4.77 -13.73
CA GLU A 100 14.18 5.69 -14.86
C GLU A 100 15.16 6.81 -14.50
N ASN A 101 16.27 6.90 -15.23
CA ASN A 101 17.43 7.76 -14.90
C ASN A 101 17.17 9.29 -14.92
N MET A 102 16.02 9.76 -15.41
CA MET A 102 15.73 11.20 -15.59
C MET A 102 14.29 11.56 -15.20
N TYR A 103 13.69 10.85 -14.25
CA TYR A 103 12.33 11.14 -13.80
C TYR A 103 12.32 11.50 -12.31
N ASP A 104 12.00 12.76 -11.99
CA ASP A 104 11.80 13.22 -10.63
C ASP A 104 10.37 13.72 -10.44
N TYR A 105 9.69 13.16 -9.43
CA TYR A 105 8.43 13.72 -8.94
C TYR A 105 8.69 15.00 -8.13
N ASP A 106 7.63 15.76 -7.89
CA ASP A 106 7.67 17.02 -7.17
C ASP A 106 6.61 17.09 -6.05
N SER A 107 6.56 18.22 -5.36
CA SER A 107 5.63 18.39 -4.26
C SER A 107 4.17 18.37 -4.70
N GLU A 108 3.86 18.88 -5.90
CA GLU A 108 2.48 19.00 -6.41
C GLU A 108 1.90 17.64 -6.76
N SER A 109 2.74 16.76 -7.32
CA SER A 109 2.37 15.39 -7.68
C SER A 109 2.30 14.46 -6.46
N VAL A 110 3.21 14.57 -5.50
CA VAL A 110 3.33 13.60 -4.40
C VAL A 110 2.46 13.95 -3.18
N LYS A 111 2.37 15.22 -2.78
CA LYS A 111 1.61 15.62 -1.58
C LYS A 111 0.15 15.14 -1.57
N PRO A 112 -0.60 15.21 -2.69
CA PRO A 112 -2.00 14.75 -2.73
C PRO A 112 -2.17 13.24 -2.50
N LEU A 113 -1.10 12.44 -2.55
CA LEU A 113 -1.19 10.99 -2.37
C LEU A 113 -1.21 10.55 -0.90
N PHE A 114 -0.74 11.39 0.03
CA PHE A 114 -0.62 11.01 1.44
C PHE A 114 -1.97 10.70 2.08
N GLU A 115 -2.97 11.56 1.86
CA GLU A 115 -4.31 11.39 2.41
C GLU A 115 -5.00 10.12 1.85
N PRO A 116 -5.08 9.90 0.52
CA PRO A 116 -5.62 8.66 -0.04
C PRO A 116 -4.90 7.39 0.43
N VAL A 117 -3.58 7.45 0.65
CA VAL A 117 -2.80 6.32 1.18
C VAL A 117 -3.21 6.02 2.63
N LEU A 118 -3.30 7.04 3.48
CA LEU A 118 -3.73 6.88 4.87
C LEU A 118 -5.17 6.37 4.96
N GLU A 119 -6.09 6.92 4.15
CA GLU A 119 -7.45 6.42 4.04
C GLU A 119 -7.48 4.94 3.65
N MET A 120 -6.73 4.56 2.61
CA MET A 120 -6.68 3.17 2.14
C MET A 120 -6.16 2.22 3.22
N ILE A 121 -5.10 2.59 3.94
CA ILE A 121 -4.55 1.78 5.04
C ILE A 121 -5.60 1.63 6.15
N SER A 122 -6.31 2.71 6.50
CA SER A 122 -7.37 2.69 7.51
C SER A 122 -8.54 1.78 7.10
N GLU A 123 -9.01 1.87 5.85
CA GLU A 123 -10.08 1.00 5.35
C GLU A 123 -9.65 -0.48 5.31
N ILE A 124 -8.40 -0.75 4.92
CA ILE A 124 -7.85 -2.11 4.99
C ILE A 124 -7.82 -2.63 6.43
N GLU A 125 -7.42 -1.80 7.39
CA GLU A 125 -7.42 -2.18 8.80
C GLU A 125 -8.83 -2.51 9.31
N LYS A 126 -9.85 -1.75 8.89
CA LYS A 126 -11.26 -2.05 9.19
C LYS A 126 -11.69 -3.37 8.56
N GLU A 127 -11.33 -3.63 7.31
CA GLU A 127 -11.63 -4.90 6.63
C GLU A 127 -10.99 -6.10 7.32
N ILE A 128 -9.76 -5.95 7.82
CA ILE A 128 -9.09 -6.99 8.63
C ILE A 128 -9.86 -7.23 9.93
N LYS A 129 -10.28 -6.16 10.62
CA LYS A 129 -11.07 -6.27 11.86
C LYS A 129 -12.45 -6.90 11.63
N ASN A 130 -13.08 -6.66 10.50
CA ASN A 130 -14.38 -7.26 10.14
C ASN A 130 -14.26 -8.73 9.68
N ALA A 131 -13.06 -9.16 9.28
CA ALA A 131 -12.79 -10.55 8.95
C ALA A 131 -12.45 -11.41 10.18
N LEU A 132 -12.38 -10.80 11.37
CA LEU A 132 -12.29 -11.45 12.68
C LEU A 132 -13.67 -11.91 13.17
#